data_AF-A0A514C999-F1
#
_entry.id   AF-A0A514C999-F1
#
_cell.length_a   1.000
_cell.length_b   1.000
_cell.length_c   1.000
_cell.angle_alpha   90.00
_cell.angle_beta   90.00
_cell.angle_gamma   90.00
#
_symmetry.space_group_name_H-M   'P 1'
#
loop_
_entity.id
_entity.type
_entity.pdbx_description
1 polymer ?
#
loop_
_entity_poly.entity_id
_entity_poly.type
_entity_poly.pdbx_seq_one_letter_code
_entity_poly.pdbx_strand_id
1 'polypeptide(L)'
;IQISWNYNYGPAGRSIGFDGLNAPETVANDPVIAFKTAFWFWMNNVHSIIVSGQGFGPTIRAINGIECNGGNSAAVTARVGYYTQYCQQLGVSPGIN
;
A
#
# COMPACT_ATOMS: atom_id res chain seq x y z
N ILE A 1 3.68 -1.46 -3.05
CA ILE A 1 2.77 -0.35 -3.45
C ILE A 1 3.42 0.35 -4.62
N GLN A 2 2.72 0.47 -5.75
CA GLN A 2 3.22 1.20 -6.92
C GLN A 2 2.66 2.63 -6.82
N ILE A 3 3.47 3.57 -6.35
CA ILE A 3 3.04 4.97 -6.20
C ILE A 3 2.80 5.57 -7.59
N SER A 4 1.67 6.23 -7.76
CA SER A 4 1.20 6.79 -9.03
C SER A 4 0.75 8.23 -8.85
N TRP A 5 0.77 9.00 -9.94
CA TRP A 5 0.33 10.40 -10.02
C TRP A 5 1.23 11.44 -9.34
N ASN A 6 1.38 12.59 -9.99
CA ASN A 6 2.12 13.76 -9.52
C ASN A 6 1.71 14.23 -8.11
N TYR A 7 0.42 14.18 -7.79
CA TYR A 7 -0.10 14.58 -6.48
C TYR A 7 0.28 13.63 -5.34
N ASN A 8 0.78 12.41 -5.63
CA ASN A 8 1.39 11.54 -4.62
C ASN A 8 2.92 11.69 -4.62
N TYR A 9 3.55 11.73 -5.79
CA TYR A 9 5.01 11.85 -5.88
C TYR A 9 5.53 13.16 -5.26
N GLY A 10 4.87 14.30 -5.48
CA GLY A 10 5.29 15.58 -4.91
C GLY A 10 5.30 15.58 -3.37
N PRO A 11 4.16 15.28 -2.70
CA PRO A 11 4.12 15.17 -1.24
C PRO A 11 5.04 14.08 -0.66
N ALA A 12 5.15 12.91 -1.31
CA ALA A 12 6.08 11.86 -0.89
C ALA A 12 7.53 12.35 -0.97
N GLY A 13 7.89 12.99 -2.08
CA GLY A 13 9.19 13.62 -2.31
C GLY A 13 9.58 14.59 -1.21
N ARG A 14 8.67 15.52 -0.88
CA ARG A 14 8.86 16.49 0.22
C ARG A 14 9.05 15.82 1.57
N SER A 15 8.32 14.74 1.86
CA SER A 15 8.42 14.02 3.14
C SER A 15 9.69 13.18 3.27
N ILE A 16 10.22 12.67 2.16
CA ILE A 16 11.32 11.69 2.15
C ILE A 16 12.66 12.35 1.85
N GLY A 17 12.66 13.48 1.14
CA GLY A 17 13.85 14.21 0.72
C GLY A 17 14.31 13.85 -0.70
N PHE A 18 13.39 13.67 -1.66
CA PHE A 18 13.71 13.52 -3.09
C PHE A 18 12.77 14.37 -3.97
N ASP A 19 13.20 14.67 -5.20
CA ASP A 19 12.35 15.41 -6.16
C ASP A 19 11.38 14.47 -6.87
N GLY A 20 10.18 14.29 -6.30
CA GLY A 20 9.16 13.44 -6.90
C GLY A 20 8.50 14.01 -8.16
N LEU A 21 8.63 15.31 -8.45
CA LEU A 21 7.96 15.90 -9.61
C LEU A 21 8.86 15.93 -10.85
N ASN A 22 10.15 16.23 -10.67
CA ASN A 22 11.09 16.33 -11.78
C ASN A 22 12.00 15.10 -11.92
N ALA A 23 12.14 14.28 -10.88
CA ALA A 23 12.94 13.05 -10.90
C ALA A 23 12.19 11.83 -10.29
N PRO A 24 10.95 11.53 -10.72
CA PRO A 24 10.15 10.42 -10.17
C PRO A 24 10.81 9.04 -10.33
N GLU A 25 11.66 8.85 -11.34
CA GLU A 25 12.45 7.64 -11.58
C GLU A 25 13.41 7.31 -10.44
N THR A 26 13.71 8.26 -9.55
CA THR A 26 14.44 8.00 -8.30
C THR A 26 13.79 6.85 -7.51
N VAL A 27 12.45 6.75 -7.51
CA VAL A 27 11.72 5.66 -6.85
C VAL A 27 12.03 4.29 -7.44
N ALA A 28 12.34 4.21 -8.73
CA ALA A 28 12.70 2.97 -9.40
C ALA A 28 14.19 2.60 -9.24
N ASN A 29 15.05 3.61 -9.04
CA ASN A 29 16.51 3.44 -9.05
C ASN A 29 17.12 3.34 -7.65
N ASP A 30 16.46 3.84 -6.61
CA ASP A 30 16.93 3.75 -5.22
C ASP A 30 15.97 2.86 -4.39
N PRO A 31 16.42 1.68 -3.92
CA PRO A 31 15.57 0.76 -3.17
C PRO A 31 15.13 1.32 -1.81
N VAL A 32 15.94 2.17 -1.17
CA VAL A 32 15.57 2.81 0.11
C VAL A 32 14.45 3.80 -0.14
N ILE A 33 14.53 4.61 -1.20
CA ILE A 33 13.45 5.54 -1.59
C ILE A 33 12.21 4.76 -2.04
N ALA A 34 12.36 3.64 -2.75
CA ALA A 34 11.25 2.76 -3.13
C ALA A 34 10.46 2.29 -1.91
N PHE A 35 11.14 1.77 -0.87
CA PHE A 35 10.45 1.37 0.36
C PHE A 35 9.89 2.55 1.15
N LYS A 36 10.63 3.66 1.26
CA LYS A 36 10.13 4.86 1.96
C LYS A 36 8.85 5.41 1.31
N THR A 37 8.74 5.40 -0.01
CA THR A 37 7.50 5.83 -0.70
C THR A 37 6.34 4.87 -0.46
N ALA A 38 6.58 3.56 -0.44
CA ALA A 38 5.56 2.59 -0.07
C ALA A 38 5.07 2.78 1.37
N PHE A 39 5.98 2.99 2.33
CA PHE A 39 5.62 3.29 3.72
C PHE A 39 4.91 4.64 3.86
N TRP A 40 5.38 5.67 3.17
CA TRP A 40 4.73 6.98 3.16
C TRP A 40 3.27 6.85 2.69
N PHE A 41 3.02 6.14 1.59
CA PHE A 41 1.66 5.91 1.12
C PHE A 41 0.83 5.14 2.16
N TRP A 42 1.40 4.07 2.71
CA TRP A 42 0.72 3.25 3.73
C TRP A 42 0.34 4.07 4.96
N MET A 43 1.27 4.82 5.54
CA MET A 43 1.03 5.60 6.76
C MET A 43 0.00 6.71 6.56
N ASN A 44 -0.04 7.33 5.39
CA ASN A 44 -0.95 8.44 5.11
C ASN A 44 -2.34 7.99 4.64
N ASN A 45 -2.48 6.80 4.05
CA ASN A 45 -3.74 6.39 3.39
C ASN A 45 -4.33 5.06 3.88
N VAL A 46 -3.55 4.21 4.55
CA VAL A 46 -3.95 2.82 4.82
C VAL A 46 -3.81 2.43 6.29
N HIS A 47 -2.75 2.87 6.97
CA HIS A 47 -2.36 2.40 8.29
C HIS A 47 -3.47 2.49 9.34
N SER A 48 -4.21 3.60 9.38
CA SER A 48 -5.29 3.83 10.34
C SER A 48 -6.39 2.77 10.28
N ILE A 49 -6.61 2.16 9.11
CA ILE A 49 -7.63 1.14 8.88
C ILE A 49 -7.30 -0.13 9.66
N ILE A 50 -6.09 -0.67 9.49
CA ILE A 50 -5.74 -1.95 10.09
C ILE A 50 -5.57 -1.85 11.61
N VAL A 51 -5.03 -0.74 12.12
CA VAL A 51 -4.82 -0.54 13.57
C VAL A 51 -6.07 -0.14 14.33
N SER A 52 -7.14 0.28 13.63
CA SER A 52 -8.45 0.55 14.25
C SER A 52 -9.38 -0.67 14.27
N GLY A 53 -8.89 -1.85 13.89
CA GLY A 53 -9.66 -3.10 13.92
C GLY A 53 -10.61 -3.29 12.74
N GLN A 54 -10.50 -2.48 11.67
CA GLN A 54 -11.33 -2.64 10.47
C GLN A 54 -10.90 -3.83 9.59
N GLY A 55 -9.81 -4.53 9.92
CA GLY A 55 -9.36 -5.73 9.19
C GLY A 55 -8.70 -5.45 7.85
N PHE A 56 -8.36 -6.53 7.13
CA PHE A 56 -7.52 -6.44 5.92
C PHE A 56 -8.30 -6.01 4.68
N GLY A 57 -9.53 -6.48 4.48
CA GLY A 57 -10.34 -6.13 3.31
C GLY A 57 -10.42 -4.63 3.00
N PRO A 58 -10.72 -3.75 3.98
CA PRO A 58 -10.76 -2.30 3.75
C PRO A 58 -9.40 -1.67 3.36
N THR A 59 -8.27 -2.31 3.70
CA THR A 59 -6.94 -1.86 3.22
C THR A 59 -6.80 -2.05 1.71
N ILE A 60 -7.38 -3.12 1.15
CA ILE A 60 -7.46 -3.34 -0.30
C ILE A 60 -8.25 -2.21 -0.94
N ARG A 61 -9.38 -1.83 -0.35
CA ARG A 61 -10.21 -0.72 -0.84
C ARG A 61 -9.48 0.63 -0.81
N ALA A 62 -8.70 0.89 0.23
CA ALA A 62 -7.91 2.12 0.33
C ALA A 62 -6.77 2.20 -0.69
N ILE A 63 -6.20 1.06 -1.07
CA ILE A 63 -5.15 0.98 -2.10
C ILE A 63 -5.75 1.06 -3.50
N ASN A 64 -6.80 0.28 -3.77
CA ASN A 64 -7.47 0.23 -5.07
C ASN A 64 -8.92 -0.24 -4.93
N GLY A 65 -9.83 0.71 -4.65
CA GLY A 65 -11.25 0.43 -4.46
C GLY A 65 -11.97 -0.17 -5.67
N ILE A 66 -11.41 -0.06 -6.87
CA ILE A 66 -11.97 -0.61 -8.11
C ILE A 66 -12.00 -2.15 -8.07
N GLU A 67 -11.10 -2.78 -7.31
CA GLU A 67 -11.04 -4.24 -7.21
C GLU A 67 -12.19 -4.83 -6.37
N CYS A 68 -12.76 -4.03 -5.46
CA CYS A 68 -13.80 -4.46 -4.53
C CYS A 68 -15.19 -4.57 -5.19
N ASN A 69 -16.16 -5.15 -4.46
CA ASN A 69 -17.56 -5.26 -4.89
C ASN A 69 -17.75 -5.96 -6.25
N GLY A 70 -16.89 -6.94 -6.55
CA GLY A 70 -16.93 -7.71 -7.80
C GLY A 70 -16.18 -7.07 -8.98
N GLY A 71 -15.50 -5.93 -8.79
CA GLY A 71 -14.77 -5.28 -9.88
C GLY A 71 -13.55 -6.09 -10.37
N ASN A 72 -12.74 -6.62 -9.45
CA ASN A 72 -11.68 -7.57 -9.79
C ASN A 72 -11.46 -8.60 -8.67
N SER A 73 -12.34 -9.58 -8.60
CA SER A 73 -12.31 -10.64 -7.58
C SER A 73 -11.02 -11.47 -7.59
N ALA A 74 -10.36 -11.61 -8.74
CA ALA A 74 -9.09 -12.32 -8.83
C ALA A 74 -7.96 -11.57 -8.11
N ALA A 75 -7.89 -10.24 -8.29
CA ALA A 75 -6.93 -9.40 -7.59
C ALA A 75 -7.18 -9.39 -6.07
N VAL A 76 -8.44 -9.26 -5.64
CA VAL A 76 -8.80 -9.33 -4.21
C VAL A 76 -8.39 -10.68 -3.61
N THR A 77 -8.73 -11.78 -4.28
CA THR A 77 -8.35 -13.14 -3.84
C THR A 77 -6.85 -13.29 -3.72
N ALA A 78 -6.08 -12.81 -4.70
CA ALA A 78 -4.61 -12.87 -4.65
C ALA A 78 -4.04 -12.07 -3.46
N ARG A 79 -4.55 -10.85 -3.21
CA ARG A 79 -4.13 -10.03 -2.06
C ARG A 79 -4.42 -10.71 -0.73
N VAL A 80 -5.61 -11.28 -0.57
CA VAL A 80 -5.98 -12.04 0.63
C VAL A 80 -5.08 -13.26 0.79
N GLY A 81 -4.77 -13.96 -0.31
CA GLY A 81 -3.84 -15.11 -0.30
C GLY A 81 -2.44 -14.75 0.21
N TYR A 82 -1.85 -13.65 -0.27
CA TYR A 82 -0.55 -13.20 0.23
C TYR A 82 -0.62 -12.77 1.70
N TYR A 83 -1.68 -12.06 2.09
CA TYR A 83 -1.87 -11.63 3.48
C TYR A 83 -1.94 -12.82 4.44
N THR A 84 -2.78 -13.82 4.14
CA THR A 84 -2.91 -15.00 4.99
C THR A 84 -1.63 -15.82 5.03
N GLN A 85 -0.90 -15.94 3.91
CA GLN A 85 0.41 -16.58 3.87
C GLN A 85 1.43 -15.86 4.77
N TYR A 86 1.49 -14.52 4.74
CA TYR A 86 2.39 -13.76 5.61
C TYR A 86 1.99 -13.83 7.08
N CYS A 87 0.68 -13.79 7.40
CA CYS A 87 0.20 -14.01 8.77
C CYS A 87 0.62 -15.39 9.29
N GLN A 88 0.53 -16.43 8.46
CA GLN A 88 0.99 -17.78 8.80
C GLN A 88 2.51 -17.81 9.07
N GLN A 89 3.32 -17.20 8.20
CA GLN A 89 4.77 -17.14 8.40
C GLN A 89 5.17 -16.39 9.68
N LEU A 90 4.41 -15.36 10.05
CA LEU A 90 4.65 -14.54 11.24
C LEU A 90 4.00 -15.11 12.52
N GLY A 91 3.25 -16.22 12.43
CA GLY A 91 2.59 -16.85 13.58
C GLY A 91 1.46 -16.01 14.18
N VAL A 92 0.80 -15.18 13.39
CA VAL A 92 -0.29 -14.30 13.84
C VAL A 92 -1.62 -14.69 13.18
N SER A 93 -2.73 -14.45 13.88
CA SER A 93 -4.06 -14.58 13.29
C SER A 93 -4.26 -13.51 12.20
N PRO A 94 -4.81 -13.85 11.02
CA PRO A 94 -5.20 -12.86 10.01
C PRO A 94 -6.26 -11.86 10.47
N GLY A 95 -6.95 -12.13 11.59
CA GLY A 95 -8.03 -11.29 12.08
C GLY A 95 -9.34 -11.48 11.31
N ILE A 96 -10.27 -10.54 11.50
CA ILE A 96 -11.59 -10.53 10.85
C ILE A 96 -11.64 -9.51 9.70
N ASN A 97 -12.65 -9.62 8.83
CA ASN A 97 -12.89 -8.98 7.52
C ASN A 97 -12.16 -9.59 6.33
#